data_AF-A0A9E2BBR1-F1
#
_entry.id   AF-A0A9E2BBR1-F1
#
_cell.length_a   1.000
_cell.length_b   1.000
_cell.length_c   1.000
_cell.angle_alpha   90.00
_cell.angle_beta   90.00
_cell.angle_gamma   90.00
#
_symmetry.space_group_name_H-M   'P 1'
#
loop_
_entity.id
_entity.type
_entity.pdbx_description
1 polymer ?
#
loop_
_entity_poly.entity_id
_entity_poly.type
_entity_poly.pdbx_seq_one_letter_code
_entity_poly.pdbx_strand_id
1 'polypeptide(L)'
;ILAYSFARDQDLRRLATAGTIIVRSPANADDIKRALDEAGQMRASARALEQLADAATPQYGNGEAERFTAAELTKIGSISTSIDCECPHHLATVISNLRAFERYSAECANLSEADEAIHEYLYRETVRASQIIENALRQLMAYENIDLETL
;
A
#
# COMPACT_ATOMS: atom_id res chain seq x y z
N ILE A 1 -17.21 15.32 24.26
CA ILE A 1 -16.33 16.51 24.36
C ILE A 1 -16.16 16.81 25.84
N LEU A 2 -14.97 17.24 26.27
CA LEU A 2 -14.67 17.58 27.66
C LEU A 2 -14.09 18.99 27.70
N ALA A 3 -14.77 19.90 28.41
CA ALA A 3 -14.24 21.22 28.72
C ALA A 3 -13.59 21.21 30.11
N TYR A 4 -12.38 21.75 30.26
CA TYR A 4 -11.64 21.69 31.52
C TYR A 4 -10.89 22.99 31.86
N SER A 5 -10.87 23.36 33.13
CA SER A 5 -10.06 24.50 33.62
C SER A 5 -8.71 24.06 34.18
N PHE A 6 -8.63 22.87 34.79
CA PHE A 6 -7.41 22.29 35.33
C PHE A 6 -7.42 20.78 35.11
N ALA A 7 -6.32 20.22 34.63
CA ALA A 7 -6.12 18.79 34.45
C ALA A 7 -4.62 18.52 34.31
N ARG A 8 -4.17 17.30 34.62
CA ARG A 8 -2.80 16.87 34.36
C ARG A 8 -2.65 16.45 32.90
N ASP A 9 -1.53 16.76 32.27
CA ASP A 9 -1.30 16.42 30.86
C ASP A 9 -1.44 14.94 30.56
N GLN A 10 -1.09 14.07 31.52
CA GLN A 10 -1.24 12.63 31.39
C GLN A 10 -2.72 12.21 31.25
N ASP A 11 -3.61 12.83 32.03
CA ASP A 11 -5.05 12.53 31.98
C ASP A 11 -5.67 13.04 30.68
N LEU A 12 -5.25 14.23 30.23
CA LEU A 12 -5.67 14.80 28.96
C LEU A 12 -5.21 13.94 27.78
N ARG A 13 -3.94 13.51 27.76
CA ARG A 13 -3.42 12.60 26.73
C ARG A 13 -4.22 11.29 26.69
N ARG A 14 -4.46 10.67 27.85
CA ARG A 14 -5.25 9.43 27.93
C ARG A 14 -6.66 9.60 27.36
N LEU A 15 -7.32 10.72 27.69
CA LEU A 15 -8.66 11.04 27.19
C LEU A 15 -8.66 11.34 25.68
N ALA A 16 -7.64 12.03 25.18
CA ALA A 16 -7.46 12.29 23.76
C ALA A 16 -7.26 10.99 22.97
N THR A 17 -6.40 10.08 23.46
CA THR A 17 -6.20 8.74 22.85
C THR A 17 -7.49 7.91 22.84
N ALA A 18 -8.34 8.06 23.86
CA ALA A 18 -9.66 7.43 23.89
C ALA A 18 -10.70 8.11 22.97
N GLY A 19 -10.30 9.10 22.17
CA GLY A 19 -11.17 9.79 21.20
C GLY A 19 -11.99 10.93 21.79
N THR A 20 -11.71 11.36 23.03
CA THR A 20 -12.39 12.51 23.65
C THR A 20 -11.84 13.80 23.07
N ILE A 21 -12.73 14.63 22.51
CA ILE A 21 -12.38 16.00 22.10
C ILE A 21 -12.23 16.84 23.37
N ILE A 22 -11.07 17.47 23.55
CA ILE A 22 -10.70 18.23 24.74
C ILE A 22 -10.68 19.72 24.40
N VAL A 23 -11.34 20.54 25.23
CA VAL A 23 -11.44 21.99 25.06
C VAL A 23 -11.05 22.69 26.36
N ARG A 24 -10.22 23.74 26.30
CA ARG A 24 -9.79 24.49 27.49
C ARG A 24 -10.86 25.51 27.89
N SER A 25 -11.21 25.54 29.18
CA SER A 25 -12.12 26.53 29.76
C SER A 25 -11.38 27.82 30.18
N PRO A 26 -12.05 28.98 30.15
CA PRO A 26 -13.44 29.18 29.71
C PRO A 26 -13.58 29.03 28.19
N ALA A 27 -14.52 28.21 27.77
CA ALA A 27 -14.84 27.99 26.36
C ALA A 27 -16.27 28.46 26.11
N ASN A 28 -16.48 29.23 25.06
CA ASN A 28 -17.81 29.62 24.63
C ASN A 28 -18.36 28.61 23.59
N ALA A 29 -19.59 28.85 23.12
CA ALA A 29 -20.23 27.98 22.14
C ALA A 29 -19.45 27.89 20.82
N ASP A 30 -18.78 28.96 20.40
CA ASP A 30 -17.98 28.99 19.17
C ASP A 30 -16.70 28.16 19.30
N ASP A 31 -16.06 28.18 20.47
CA ASP A 31 -14.88 27.36 20.76
C ASP A 31 -15.22 25.86 20.74
N ILE A 32 -16.38 25.51 21.29
CA ILE A 32 -16.90 24.13 21.28
C ILE A 32 -17.25 23.70 19.85
N LYS A 33 -17.92 24.57 19.09
CA LYS A 33 -18.29 24.29 17.70
C LYS A 33 -17.06 24.07 16.83
N ARG A 34 -16.06 24.96 16.94
CA ARG A 34 -14.79 24.83 16.21
C ARG A 34 -14.09 23.51 16.52
N ALA A 35 -13.99 23.12 17.80
CA ALA A 35 -13.38 21.86 18.18
C ALA A 35 -14.13 20.62 17.66
N LEU A 36 -15.46 20.70 17.54
CA LEU A 36 -16.28 19.65 16.93
C LEU A 36 -16.06 19.57 15.41
N ASP A 37 -16.03 20.70 14.73
CA ASP A 37 -15.80 20.79 13.29
C ASP A 37 -14.41 20.26 12.91
N GLU A 38 -13.37 20.66 13.62
CA GLU A 38 -11.99 20.18 13.44
C GLU A 38 -11.88 18.66 13.65
N ALA A 39 -12.50 18.15 14.72
CA ALA A 39 -12.53 16.72 14.97
C ALA A 39 -13.34 15.94 13.91
N GLY A 40 -14.38 16.56 13.37
CA GLY A 40 -15.17 16.02 12.25
C GLY A 40 -14.35 15.93 10.97
N GLN A 41 -13.64 17.01 10.62
CA GLN A 41 -12.75 17.06 9.45
C GLN A 41 -11.62 16.03 9.57
N MET A 42 -10.95 15.94 10.71
CA MET A 42 -9.86 14.98 10.91
C MET A 42 -10.34 13.53 10.77
N ARG A 43 -11.52 13.20 11.29
CA ARG A 43 -12.14 11.88 11.10
C ARG A 43 -12.55 11.62 9.65
N ALA A 44 -13.08 12.64 8.97
CA ALA A 44 -13.44 12.53 7.55
C ALA A 44 -12.21 12.33 6.67
N SER A 45 -11.11 13.04 6.95
CA SER A 45 -9.82 12.86 6.27
C SER A 45 -9.21 11.50 6.53
N ALA A 46 -9.25 11.00 7.78
CA ALA A 46 -8.78 9.64 8.11
C ALA A 46 -9.59 8.58 7.36
N ARG A 47 -10.93 8.70 7.34
CA ARG A 47 -11.81 7.80 6.57
C ARG A 47 -11.59 7.90 5.07
N ALA A 48 -11.35 9.10 4.53
CA ALA A 48 -11.05 9.28 3.13
C ALA A 48 -9.70 8.63 2.76
N LEU A 49 -8.71 8.69 3.65
CA LEU A 49 -7.43 8.03 3.47
C LEU A 49 -7.56 6.50 3.54
N GLU A 50 -8.35 5.97 4.47
CA GLU A 50 -8.71 4.55 4.56
C GLU A 50 -9.48 4.09 3.30
N GLN A 51 -10.45 4.89 2.82
CA GLN A 51 -11.20 4.61 1.60
C GLN A 51 -10.33 4.69 0.35
N LEU A 52 -9.35 5.59 0.30
CA LEU A 52 -8.36 5.62 -0.78
C LEU A 52 -7.42 4.43 -0.70
N ALA A 53 -7.06 3.95 0.48
CA ALA A 53 -6.27 2.73 0.66
C ALA A 53 -7.06 1.47 0.24
N ASP A 54 -8.36 1.40 0.55
CA ASP A 54 -9.26 0.33 0.11
C ASP A 54 -9.54 0.40 -1.39
N ALA A 55 -9.81 1.61 -1.94
CA ALA A 55 -10.06 1.82 -3.35
C ALA A 55 -8.79 1.73 -4.22
N ALA A 56 -7.61 1.92 -3.63
CA ALA A 56 -6.32 1.66 -4.25
C ALA A 56 -5.93 0.18 -4.22
N THR A 57 -6.78 -0.72 -3.72
CA THR A 57 -6.71 -2.14 -4.06
C THR A 57 -7.33 -2.27 -5.45
N PRO A 58 -6.53 -2.33 -6.54
CA PRO A 58 -7.12 -2.44 -7.85
C PRO A 58 -7.74 -3.84 -7.87
N GLN A 59 -9.01 -3.94 -8.25
CA GLN A 59 -9.65 -5.23 -8.49
C GLN A 59 -9.05 -5.84 -9.77
N TYR A 60 -7.83 -6.34 -9.66
CA TYR A 60 -7.36 -7.40 -10.53
C TYR A 60 -8.22 -8.62 -10.19
N GLY A 61 -8.82 -9.23 -11.21
CA GLY A 61 -9.85 -10.25 -11.04
C GLY A 61 -9.52 -11.27 -9.95
N ASN A 62 -10.57 -11.73 -9.26
CA ASN A 62 -10.57 -12.65 -8.09
C ASN A 62 -9.86 -14.02 -8.28
N GLY A 63 -8.97 -14.18 -9.25
CA GLY A 63 -8.00 -15.26 -9.25
C GLY A 63 -6.70 -14.74 -8.66
N GLU A 64 -6.19 -15.41 -7.63
CA GLU A 64 -4.74 -15.55 -7.46
C GLU A 64 -4.21 -16.19 -8.76
N ALA A 65 -4.07 -15.40 -9.83
CA ALA A 65 -3.45 -15.89 -11.04
C ALA A 65 -2.04 -16.32 -10.64
N GLU A 66 -1.70 -17.56 -10.96
CA GLU A 66 -0.45 -18.17 -10.55
C GLU A 66 0.71 -17.25 -10.92
N ARG A 67 1.58 -17.00 -9.94
CA ARG A 67 2.76 -16.16 -10.13
C ARG A 67 3.66 -16.82 -11.16
N PHE A 68 4.16 -16.05 -12.13
CA PHE A 68 5.13 -16.59 -13.08
C PHE A 68 6.34 -17.18 -12.35
N THR A 69 6.91 -18.29 -12.78
CA THR A 69 8.15 -18.81 -12.20
C THR A 69 9.36 -18.01 -12.69
N ALA A 70 10.50 -18.09 -11.99
CA ALA A 70 11.73 -17.46 -12.46
C ALA A 70 12.18 -17.99 -13.84
N ALA A 71 11.91 -19.27 -14.11
CA ALA A 71 12.17 -19.89 -15.40
C ALA A 71 11.28 -19.30 -16.51
N GLU A 72 9.99 -19.11 -16.23
CA GLU A 72 9.05 -18.47 -17.16
C GLU A 72 9.45 -17.02 -17.45
N LEU A 73 9.79 -16.22 -16.44
CA LEU A 73 10.27 -14.86 -16.64
C LEU A 73 11.54 -14.81 -17.49
N THR A 74 12.42 -15.80 -17.35
CA THR A 74 13.63 -15.93 -18.17
C THR A 74 13.28 -16.24 -19.63
N LYS A 75 12.36 -17.19 -19.86
CA LYS A 75 11.86 -17.51 -21.20
C LYS A 75 11.21 -16.30 -21.87
N ILE A 76 10.26 -15.65 -21.18
CA ILE A 76 9.58 -14.44 -21.65
C ILE A 76 10.60 -13.33 -21.97
N GLY A 77 11.58 -13.14 -21.08
CA GLY A 77 12.62 -12.14 -21.24
C GLY A 77 13.57 -12.38 -22.42
N SER A 78 13.57 -13.58 -22.99
CA SER A 78 14.36 -13.95 -24.16
C SER A 78 13.63 -13.74 -25.49
N ILE A 79 12.35 -13.36 -25.46
CA ILE A 79 11.54 -13.00 -26.64
C ILE A 79 11.99 -11.61 -27.12
N SER A 80 13.18 -11.56 -27.71
CA SER A 80 13.82 -10.32 -28.15
C SER A 80 13.70 -10.10 -29.65
N THR A 81 13.17 -11.07 -30.42
CA THR A 81 13.33 -11.07 -31.88
C THR A 81 12.03 -10.87 -32.67
N SER A 82 10.86 -10.89 -32.03
CA SER A 82 9.56 -10.82 -32.72
C SER A 82 8.79 -9.51 -32.50
N ILE A 83 9.18 -8.68 -31.53
CA ILE A 83 8.43 -7.49 -31.09
C ILE A 83 9.36 -6.29 -30.98
N ASP A 84 9.16 -5.27 -31.84
CA ASP A 84 10.02 -4.09 -31.95
C ASP A 84 10.12 -3.26 -30.65
N CYS A 85 9.13 -3.32 -29.77
CA CYS A 85 9.13 -2.56 -28.51
C CYS A 85 9.87 -3.23 -27.35
N GLU A 86 10.29 -4.50 -27.48
CA GLU A 86 10.93 -5.30 -26.42
C GLU A 86 10.12 -5.38 -25.10
N CYS A 87 8.81 -5.09 -25.17
CA CYS A 87 7.94 -4.98 -24.01
C CYS A 87 7.94 -6.23 -23.11
N PRO A 88 7.95 -7.48 -23.63
CA PRO A 88 8.03 -8.68 -22.78
C PRO A 88 9.31 -8.74 -21.96
N HIS A 89 10.45 -8.34 -22.56
CA HIS A 89 11.74 -8.29 -21.89
C HIS A 89 11.72 -7.29 -20.72
N HIS A 90 11.30 -6.05 -20.99
CA HIS A 90 11.25 -5.02 -19.96
C HIS A 90 10.34 -5.39 -18.79
N LEU A 91 9.14 -5.94 -19.06
CA LEU A 91 8.22 -6.35 -18.00
C LEU A 91 8.78 -7.52 -17.18
N ALA A 92 9.41 -8.52 -17.82
CA ALA A 92 10.05 -9.63 -17.13
C ALA A 92 11.19 -9.15 -16.20
N THR A 93 11.98 -8.17 -16.64
CA THR A 93 13.01 -7.54 -15.80
C THR A 93 12.41 -6.79 -14.61
N VAL A 94 11.35 -6.01 -14.81
CA VAL A 94 10.68 -5.27 -13.72
C VAL A 94 10.13 -6.24 -12.67
N ILE A 95 9.45 -7.31 -13.08
CA ILE A 95 8.92 -8.33 -12.16
C ILE A 95 10.06 -8.99 -11.37
N SER A 96 11.16 -9.34 -12.05
CA SER A 96 12.33 -9.95 -11.40
C SER A 96 12.94 -9.03 -10.34
N ASN A 97 13.04 -7.73 -10.63
CA ASN A 97 13.56 -6.73 -9.70
C ASN A 97 12.62 -6.52 -8.50
N LEU A 98 11.31 -6.45 -8.73
CA LEU A 98 10.32 -6.36 -7.66
C LEU A 98 10.41 -7.56 -6.72
N ARG A 99 10.51 -8.78 -7.26
CA ARG A 99 10.65 -10.00 -6.46
C ARG A 99 11.98 -10.09 -5.71
N ALA A 100 13.07 -9.57 -6.29
CA ALA A 100 14.34 -9.45 -5.57
C ALA A 100 14.20 -8.51 -4.38
N PHE A 101 13.48 -7.40 -4.55
CA PHE A 101 13.20 -6.46 -3.47
C PHE A 101 12.20 -7.03 -2.44
N GLU A 102 11.19 -7.81 -2.84
CA GLU A 102 10.30 -8.55 -1.92
C GLU A 102 11.14 -9.42 -0.98
N ARG A 103 12.03 -10.26 -1.53
CA ARG A 103 12.90 -11.13 -0.72
C ARG A 103 13.81 -10.33 0.20
N TYR A 104 14.46 -9.28 -0.32
CA TYR A 104 15.29 -8.39 0.49
C TYR A 104 14.50 -7.75 1.65
N SER A 105 13.30 -7.23 1.36
CA SER A 105 12.45 -6.57 2.37
C SER A 105 11.94 -7.53 3.45
N ALA A 106 11.70 -8.80 3.10
CA ALA A 106 11.34 -9.85 4.07
C ALA A 106 12.53 -10.28 4.95
N GLU A 107 13.75 -10.26 4.40
CA GLU A 107 14.98 -10.60 5.11
C GLU A 107 15.53 -9.43 5.95
N CYS A 108 15.03 -8.21 5.74
CA CYS A 108 15.46 -6.98 6.41
C CYS A 108 15.02 -6.84 7.89
N ALA A 109 14.21 -7.76 8.42
CA ALA A 109 13.61 -7.69 9.76
C ALA A 109 14.59 -7.73 10.96
N ASN A 110 15.88 -7.46 10.76
CA ASN A 110 16.95 -7.60 11.75
C ASN A 110 17.48 -6.25 12.32
N LEU A 111 16.79 -5.13 12.11
CA LEU A 111 17.23 -3.81 12.58
C LEU A 111 16.13 -3.11 13.40
N SER A 112 15.95 -3.48 14.67
CA SER A 112 15.04 -2.83 15.65
C SER A 112 13.51 -2.96 15.44
N GLU A 113 12.76 -3.06 16.55
CA GLU A 113 11.27 -3.13 16.58
C GLU A 113 10.58 -1.90 15.95
N ALA A 114 11.28 -0.75 15.87
CA ALA A 114 10.71 0.46 15.29
C ALA A 114 10.75 0.47 13.75
N ASP A 115 11.66 -0.30 13.13
CA ASP A 115 11.79 -0.37 11.67
C ASP A 115 10.93 -1.48 11.06
N GLU A 116 10.43 -2.44 11.85
CA GLU A 116 9.65 -3.58 11.36
C GLU A 116 8.38 -3.14 10.61
N ALA A 117 7.65 -2.16 11.14
CA ALA A 117 6.39 -1.70 10.54
C ALA A 117 6.57 -1.07 9.14
N ILE A 118 7.65 -0.33 8.91
CA ILE A 118 7.93 0.23 7.59
C ILE A 118 8.45 -0.84 6.63
N HIS A 119 9.23 -1.81 7.10
CA HIS A 119 9.68 -2.92 6.27
C HIS A 119 8.54 -3.86 5.86
N GLU A 120 7.62 -4.17 6.76
CA GLU A 120 6.41 -4.92 6.44
C GLU A 120 5.54 -4.16 5.42
N TYR A 121 5.39 -2.84 5.60
CA TYR A 121 4.72 -1.99 4.62
C TYR A 121 5.39 -2.05 3.24
N LEU A 122 6.72 -1.89 3.18
CA LEU A 122 7.48 -1.95 1.93
C LEU A 122 7.37 -3.32 1.25
N TYR A 123 7.44 -4.41 2.02
CA TYR A 123 7.22 -5.76 1.52
C TYR A 123 5.84 -5.89 0.88
N ARG A 124 4.78 -5.52 1.61
CA ARG A 124 3.40 -5.63 1.13
C ARG A 124 3.14 -4.81 -0.12
N GLU A 125 3.62 -3.57 -0.18
CA GLU A 125 3.42 -2.73 -1.36
C GLU A 125 4.24 -3.22 -2.56
N THR A 126 5.41 -3.82 -2.33
CA THR A 126 6.20 -4.45 -3.40
C THR A 126 5.50 -5.70 -3.96
N VAL A 127 4.93 -6.53 -3.07
CA VAL A 127 4.09 -7.68 -3.45
C VAL A 127 2.89 -7.25 -4.28
N ARG A 128 2.24 -6.14 -3.89
CA ARG A 128 1.15 -5.57 -4.68
C ARG A 128 1.65 -5.12 -6.04
N ALA A 129 2.73 -4.34 -6.09
CA ALA A 129 3.29 -3.85 -7.35
C ALA A 129 3.69 -4.99 -8.31
N SER A 130 4.27 -6.09 -7.82
CA SER A 130 4.62 -7.24 -8.68
C SER A 130 3.37 -7.87 -9.30
N GLN A 131 2.29 -8.03 -8.54
CA GLN A 131 1.02 -8.53 -9.08
C GLN A 131 0.46 -7.63 -10.18
N ILE A 132 0.54 -6.29 -10.03
CA ILE A 132 0.12 -5.33 -11.06
C ILE A 132 0.87 -5.58 -12.37
N ILE A 133 2.19 -5.66 -12.30
CA ILE A 133 3.03 -5.82 -13.48
C ILE A 133 2.88 -7.22 -14.08
N GLU A 134 2.72 -8.27 -13.27
CA GLU A 134 2.45 -9.63 -13.75
C GLU A 134 1.11 -9.71 -14.50
N ASN A 135 0.08 -9.01 -14.02
CA ASN A 135 -1.19 -8.91 -14.73
C ASN A 135 -1.02 -8.19 -16.08
N ALA A 136 -0.24 -7.11 -16.13
CA ALA A 136 0.06 -6.40 -17.36
C ALA A 136 0.83 -7.29 -18.35
N LEU A 137 1.80 -8.08 -17.86
CA LEU A 137 2.54 -9.02 -18.69
C LEU A 137 1.63 -10.12 -19.25
N ARG A 138 0.71 -10.67 -18.47
CA ARG A 138 -0.30 -11.63 -18.97
C ARG A 138 -1.18 -11.04 -20.07
N GLN A 139 -1.62 -9.78 -19.92
CA GLN A 139 -2.39 -9.10 -20.97
C GLN A 139 -1.57 -8.88 -22.24
N LEU A 140 -0.30 -8.48 -22.11
CA LEU A 140 0.61 -8.35 -23.25
C LEU A 140 0.81 -9.69 -23.96
N MET A 141 1.08 -10.77 -23.22
CA MET A 141 1.25 -12.10 -23.78
C MET A 141 0.00 -12.57 -24.53
N ALA A 142 -1.19 -12.33 -23.97
CA ALA A 142 -2.46 -12.64 -24.64
C ALA A 142 -2.65 -11.83 -25.93
N TYR A 143 -2.28 -10.55 -25.93
CA TYR A 143 -2.37 -9.68 -27.11
C TYR A 143 -1.39 -10.12 -28.22
N GLU A 144 -0.17 -10.47 -27.85
CA GLU A 144 0.87 -10.93 -28.78
C GLU A 144 0.76 -12.42 -29.16
N ASN A 145 -0.23 -13.14 -28.61
CA ASN A 145 -0.42 -14.60 -28.77
C ASN A 145 0.83 -15.43 -28.36
N ILE A 146 1.47 -15.03 -27.27
CA ILE A 146 2.62 -15.71 -26.68
C ILE A 146 2.12 -16.77 -25.68
N ASP A 147 2.45 -18.03 -25.92
CA ASP A 147 2.10 -19.16 -25.04
C ASP A 147 3.37 -19.77 -24.42
N LEU A 148 3.38 -19.89 -23.09
CA LEU A 148 4.48 -20.44 -22.29
C LEU A 148 4.80 -21.90 -22.58
N GLU A 149 3.81 -22.70 -22.97
CA GLU A 149 4.05 -24.11 -23.32
C GLU A 149 4.78 -24.24 -24.66
N THR A 150 4.61 -23.22 -25.52
CA THR A 150 5.18 -23.18 -26.87
C THR A 150 6.48 -22.37 -26.97
N LEU A 151 6.89 -21.74 -25.85
CA LEU A 151 8.12 -20.95 -25.69
C LEU A 151 9.36 -21.78 -25.37
#